data_AF-A0A5Q3L1U2-F1
#
_entry.id   AF-A0A5Q3L1U2-F1
#
_cell.length_a   1.000
_cell.length_b   1.000
_cell.length_c   1.000
_cell.angle_alpha   90.00
_cell.angle_beta   90.00
_cell.angle_gamma   90.00
#
_symmetry.space_group_name_H-M   'P 1'
#
loop_
_entity.id
_entity.type
_entity.pdbx_description
1 polymer ?
#
loop_
_entity_poly.entity_id
_entity_poly.type
_entity_poly.pdbx_seq_one_letter_code
_entity_poly.pdbx_strand_id
1 'polypeptide(L)'
;MHLYCVRHGESEYNADHRIQGQLNPSLSELGRLQGKAVAEVFQTVEIEAIFTSPLKRAAETARFVAEMVPSAEFIEIEDLQELNAGIFQGLRWDEIAERYPEEAKRWKAQEPDFVIPQGESRRQLMDRGRKAMETIYENYSQFQKAAVIAHGGILTAAFKSLLQIPAEINPFALQNCSISQLARTEERIRLISLNQVWHLDQVNSGRRVGSGDL
;
A
#
# COMPACT_ATOMS: atom_id res chain seq x y z
N MET A 1 -5.55 1.99 19.32
CA MET A 1 -5.05 2.73 18.13
C MET A 1 -5.90 2.44 16.91
N HIS A 2 -6.29 3.49 16.17
CA HIS A 2 -6.99 3.47 14.89
C HIS A 2 -6.00 3.88 13.78
N LEU A 3 -5.85 3.03 12.76
CA LEU A 3 -5.00 3.27 11.60
C LEU A 3 -5.83 3.55 10.34
N TYR A 4 -5.49 4.63 9.65
CA TYR A 4 -5.96 4.98 8.32
C TYR A 4 -4.90 4.55 7.31
N CYS A 5 -5.08 3.38 6.74
CA CYS A 5 -4.16 2.80 5.76
C CYS A 5 -4.47 3.32 4.36
N VAL A 6 -3.49 3.96 3.74
CA VAL A 6 -3.62 4.63 2.45
C VAL A 6 -2.64 4.04 1.46
N ARG A 7 -3.13 3.57 0.31
CA ARG A 7 -2.24 3.26 -0.82
C ARG A 7 -1.76 4.56 -1.45
N HIS A 8 -0.49 4.65 -1.82
CA HIS A 8 0.05 5.81 -2.55
C HIS A 8 -0.79 6.21 -3.78
N GLY A 9 -0.69 7.49 -4.17
CA GLY A 9 -1.29 7.99 -5.41
C GLY A 9 -0.71 7.31 -6.66
N GLU A 10 -1.36 7.46 -7.81
CA GLU A 10 -0.87 6.90 -9.07
C GLU A 10 0.59 7.29 -9.34
N SER A 11 1.45 6.31 -9.61
CA SER A 11 2.82 6.56 -10.05
C SER A 11 2.93 6.61 -11.57
N GLU A 12 4.05 7.13 -12.08
CA GLU A 12 4.37 7.08 -13.51
C GLU A 12 4.35 5.64 -14.06
N TYR A 13 4.72 4.65 -13.24
CA TYR A 13 4.71 3.24 -13.64
C TYR A 13 3.30 2.62 -13.55
N ASN A 14 2.43 3.07 -12.64
CA ASN A 14 1.03 2.66 -12.68
C ASN A 14 0.37 3.13 -13.97
N ALA A 15 0.61 4.40 -14.36
CA ALA A 15 0.11 4.96 -15.61
C ALA A 15 0.65 4.20 -16.83
N ASP A 16 1.89 3.72 -16.77
CA ASP A 16 2.51 2.90 -17.81
C ASP A 16 2.24 1.39 -17.66
N HIS A 17 1.42 0.95 -16.71
CA HIS A 17 1.14 -0.47 -16.43
C HIS A 17 2.38 -1.36 -16.23
N ARG A 18 3.43 -0.82 -15.59
CA ARG A 18 4.65 -1.54 -15.24
C ARG A 18 4.62 -1.99 -13.78
N ILE A 19 5.11 -3.20 -13.52
CA ILE A 19 5.31 -3.70 -12.17
C ILE A 19 6.43 -2.90 -11.51
N GLN A 20 6.12 -2.25 -10.41
CA GLN A 20 7.08 -1.38 -9.70
C GLN A 20 7.96 -2.18 -8.75
N GLY A 21 7.32 -2.96 -7.88
CA GLY A 21 7.96 -3.48 -6.68
C GLY A 21 8.64 -2.37 -5.89
N GLN A 22 9.93 -2.56 -5.61
CA GLN A 22 10.76 -1.61 -4.88
C GLN A 22 11.50 -0.59 -5.77
N LEU A 23 11.21 -0.57 -7.09
CA LEU A 23 11.61 0.57 -7.92
C LEU A 23 10.94 1.85 -7.41
N ASN A 24 11.56 2.98 -7.74
CA ASN A 24 11.27 4.26 -7.08
C ASN A 24 10.74 5.36 -8.04
N PRO A 25 9.72 5.08 -8.88
CA PRO A 25 9.15 6.10 -9.75
C PRO A 25 8.47 7.21 -8.94
N SER A 26 8.34 8.39 -9.54
CA SER A 26 7.61 9.50 -8.93
C SER A 26 6.10 9.28 -9.03
N LEU A 27 5.33 10.07 -8.28
CA LEU A 27 3.90 10.22 -8.57
C LEU A 27 3.69 10.83 -9.95
N SER A 28 2.67 10.34 -10.68
CA SER A 28 2.17 10.99 -11.88
C SER A 28 1.48 12.32 -11.53
N GLU A 29 1.14 13.14 -12.53
CA GLU A 29 0.34 14.35 -12.29
C GLU A 29 -0.99 14.01 -11.61
N LEU A 30 -1.67 12.95 -12.07
CA LEU A 30 -2.90 12.48 -11.43
C LEU A 30 -2.64 12.00 -9.99
N GLY A 31 -1.56 11.26 -9.75
CA GLY A 31 -1.20 10.81 -8.42
C GLY A 31 -0.95 11.95 -7.43
N ARG A 32 -0.40 13.08 -7.90
CA ARG A 32 -0.25 14.29 -7.07
C ARG A 32 -1.61 14.89 -6.71
N LEU A 33 -2.56 14.94 -7.65
CA LEU A 33 -3.92 15.41 -7.38
C LEU A 33 -4.65 14.49 -6.39
N GLN A 34 -4.50 13.17 -6.57
CA GLN A 34 -5.06 12.17 -5.66
C GLN A 34 -4.48 12.29 -4.25
N GLY A 35 -3.15 12.49 -4.14
CA GLY A 35 -2.47 12.67 -2.86
C GLY A 35 -2.97 13.91 -2.10
N LYS A 36 -3.19 15.02 -2.80
CA LYS A 36 -3.79 16.23 -2.23
C LYS A 36 -5.23 16.01 -1.77
N ALA A 37 -6.05 15.32 -2.56
CA ALA A 37 -7.42 15.00 -2.17
C ALA A 37 -7.50 14.08 -0.94
N VAL A 38 -6.58 13.12 -0.81
CA VAL A 38 -6.43 12.34 0.43
C VAL A 38 -6.04 13.23 1.61
N ALA A 39 -5.12 14.18 1.42
CA ALA A 39 -4.68 15.06 2.49
C ALA A 39 -5.82 15.92 3.05
N GLU A 40 -6.75 16.36 2.21
CA GLU A 40 -7.95 17.10 2.63
C GLU A 40 -8.82 16.30 3.61
N VAL A 41 -8.92 14.99 3.46
CA VAL A 41 -9.65 14.12 4.42
C VAL A 41 -9.05 14.25 5.81
N PHE A 42 -7.72 14.26 5.91
CA PHE A 42 -7.01 14.31 7.18
C PHE A 42 -7.04 15.67 7.88
N GLN A 43 -7.51 16.74 7.24
CA GLN A 43 -7.80 18.00 7.95
C GLN A 43 -8.90 17.83 9.01
N THR A 44 -9.83 16.91 8.78
CA THR A 44 -10.96 16.64 9.69
C THR A 44 -10.73 15.43 10.60
N VAL A 45 -9.70 14.65 10.29
CA VAL A 45 -9.33 13.45 11.05
C VAL A 45 -8.06 13.80 11.83
N GLU A 46 -8.22 14.24 13.07
CA GLU A 46 -7.10 14.50 13.98
C GLU A 46 -6.25 13.23 14.17
N ILE A 47 -5.16 13.12 13.41
CA ILE A 47 -4.15 12.07 13.53
C ILE A 47 -2.91 12.61 14.23
N GLU A 48 -2.23 11.75 14.97
CA GLU A 48 -1.06 12.09 15.79
C GLU A 48 0.25 11.64 15.14
N ALA A 49 0.18 10.70 14.18
CA ALA A 49 1.34 10.20 13.47
C ALA A 49 1.01 9.80 12.02
N ILE A 50 2.05 9.85 11.19
CA ILE A 50 2.07 9.45 9.79
C ILE A 50 3.22 8.45 9.64
N PHE A 51 2.86 7.18 9.48
CA PHE A 51 3.81 6.13 9.11
C PHE A 51 3.84 6.00 7.59
N THR A 52 5.03 5.98 7.00
CA THR A 52 5.14 5.82 5.54
C THR A 52 6.21 4.83 5.14
N SER A 53 5.99 4.16 4.02
CA SER A 53 7.09 3.53 3.28
C SER A 53 8.11 4.59 2.83
N PRO A 54 9.41 4.27 2.80
CA PRO A 54 10.44 5.16 2.28
C PRO A 54 10.42 5.32 0.75
N LEU A 55 9.67 4.46 0.02
CA LEU A 55 9.56 4.59 -1.43
C LEU A 55 8.86 5.90 -1.81
N LYS A 56 9.45 6.60 -2.77
CA LYS A 56 9.17 7.97 -3.17
C LYS A 56 7.68 8.24 -3.38
N ARG A 57 6.96 7.37 -4.10
CA ARG A 57 5.51 7.51 -4.32
C ARG A 57 4.67 7.52 -3.04
N ALA A 58 5.03 6.68 -2.05
CA ALA A 58 4.37 6.66 -0.75
C ALA A 58 4.78 7.88 0.09
N ALA A 59 6.09 8.17 0.17
CA ALA A 59 6.60 9.32 0.90
C ALA A 59 6.08 10.66 0.34
N GLU A 60 5.98 10.83 -0.98
CA GLU A 60 5.35 11.99 -1.61
C GLU A 60 3.86 12.11 -1.23
N THR A 61 3.11 11.00 -1.24
CA THR A 61 1.71 10.98 -0.79
C THR A 61 1.60 11.36 0.69
N ALA A 62 2.47 10.83 1.54
CA ALA A 62 2.51 11.11 2.96
C ALA A 62 2.86 12.58 3.26
N ARG A 63 3.72 13.20 2.46
CA ARG A 63 4.06 14.63 2.61
C ARG A 63 2.86 15.54 2.38
N PHE A 64 1.99 15.24 1.41
CA PHE A 64 0.75 16.02 1.25
C PHE A 64 -0.12 15.93 2.51
N VAL A 65 -0.22 14.74 3.13
CA VAL A 65 -0.95 14.58 4.39
C VAL A 65 -0.27 15.38 5.52
N ALA A 66 1.06 15.31 5.64
CA ALA A 66 1.82 16.01 6.66
C ALA A 66 1.67 17.54 6.59
N GLU A 67 1.53 18.11 5.38
CA GLU A 67 1.24 19.53 5.18
C GLU A 67 -0.09 19.96 5.82
N MET A 68 -1.08 19.07 5.86
CA MET A 68 -2.41 19.33 6.44
C MET A 68 -2.48 19.09 7.95
N VAL A 69 -1.57 18.28 8.50
CA VAL A 69 -1.51 17.94 9.92
C VAL A 69 -0.08 18.13 10.48
N PRO A 70 0.43 19.37 10.54
CA PRO A 70 1.85 19.64 10.83
C PRO A 70 2.30 19.24 12.25
N SER A 71 1.37 18.96 13.17
CA SER A 71 1.67 18.45 14.51
C SER A 71 1.87 16.94 14.57
N ALA A 72 1.50 16.19 13.52
CA ALA A 72 1.64 14.74 13.49
C ALA A 72 3.11 14.34 13.31
N GLU A 73 3.55 13.31 14.04
CA GLU A 73 4.90 12.77 13.89
C GLU A 73 5.07 12.06 12.54
N PHE A 74 6.12 12.37 11.78
CA PHE A 74 6.38 11.75 10.48
C PHE A 74 7.46 10.68 10.61
N ILE A 75 7.08 9.42 10.36
CA ILE A 75 7.91 8.25 10.67
C ILE A 75 8.01 7.34 9.45
N GLU A 76 9.22 7.08 8.98
CA GLU A 76 9.47 6.11 7.91
C GLU A 76 9.65 4.70 8.50
N ILE A 77 8.96 3.71 7.93
CA ILE A 77 9.07 2.30 8.31
C ILE A 77 9.50 1.49 7.09
N GLU A 78 10.73 0.95 7.15
CA GLU A 78 11.33 0.17 6.07
C GLU A 78 10.49 -1.04 5.65
N ASP A 79 9.87 -1.72 6.64
CA ASP A 79 9.03 -2.90 6.40
C ASP A 79 7.71 -2.57 5.67
N LEU A 80 7.35 -1.29 5.50
CA LEU A 80 6.20 -0.84 4.70
C LEU A 80 6.49 -0.77 3.20
N GLN A 81 7.69 -1.08 2.73
CA GLN A 81 7.97 -1.13 1.28
C GLN A 81 7.08 -2.13 0.54
N GLU A 82 6.89 -1.88 -0.76
CA GLU A 82 6.15 -2.82 -1.60
C GLU A 82 6.88 -4.16 -1.75
N LEU A 83 6.18 -5.14 -2.31
CA LEU A 83 6.76 -6.38 -2.79
C LEU A 83 8.10 -6.15 -3.50
N ASN A 84 9.18 -6.81 -3.08
CA ASN A 84 10.34 -6.93 -3.95
C ASN A 84 9.98 -7.86 -5.11
N ALA A 85 9.63 -7.28 -6.26
CA ALA A 85 9.19 -8.05 -7.41
C ALA A 85 10.36 -8.60 -8.26
N GLY A 86 11.61 -8.45 -7.80
CA GLY A 86 12.79 -9.05 -8.42
C GLY A 86 12.86 -8.84 -9.93
N ILE A 87 12.99 -9.94 -10.67
CA ILE A 87 13.07 -9.93 -12.14
C ILE A 87 11.82 -9.37 -12.86
N PHE A 88 10.68 -9.19 -12.18
CA PHE A 88 9.48 -8.61 -12.76
C PHE A 88 9.48 -7.08 -12.75
N GLN A 89 10.33 -6.46 -11.93
CA GLN A 89 10.35 -5.01 -11.78
C GLN A 89 10.68 -4.28 -13.09
N GLY A 90 9.93 -3.23 -13.38
CA GLY A 90 10.06 -2.41 -14.59
C GLY A 90 9.42 -3.01 -15.84
N LEU A 91 8.88 -4.23 -15.77
CA LEU A 91 8.25 -4.90 -16.89
C LEU A 91 6.73 -4.81 -16.82
N ARG A 92 6.10 -4.86 -17.98
CA ARG A 92 4.68 -5.11 -18.16
C ARG A 92 4.40 -6.62 -18.08
N TRP A 93 3.13 -6.98 -17.88
CA TRP A 93 2.72 -8.38 -17.73
C TRP A 93 2.93 -9.24 -18.97
N ASP A 94 2.79 -8.66 -20.17
CA ASP A 94 3.11 -9.30 -21.45
C ASP A 94 4.61 -9.55 -21.60
N GLU A 95 5.45 -8.56 -21.28
CA GLU A 95 6.91 -8.70 -21.26
C GLU A 95 7.37 -9.80 -20.28
N ILE A 96 6.74 -9.88 -19.10
CA ILE A 96 7.03 -10.94 -18.11
C ILE A 96 6.63 -12.31 -18.65
N ALA A 97 5.45 -12.43 -19.26
CA ALA A 97 4.96 -13.70 -19.79
C ALA A 97 5.80 -14.22 -20.95
N GLU A 98 6.39 -13.32 -21.76
CA GLU A 98 7.31 -13.68 -22.84
C GLU A 98 8.70 -14.06 -22.31
N ARG A 99 9.28 -13.25 -21.40
CA ARG A 99 10.66 -13.42 -20.94
C ARG A 99 10.82 -14.51 -19.86
N TYR A 100 9.80 -14.70 -19.03
CA TYR A 100 9.83 -15.54 -17.83
C TYR A 100 8.53 -16.36 -17.70
N PRO A 101 8.19 -17.21 -18.70
CA PRO A 101 6.89 -17.86 -18.79
C PRO A 101 6.57 -18.77 -17.60
N GLU A 102 7.57 -19.48 -17.06
CA GLU A 102 7.38 -20.37 -15.92
C GLU A 102 7.14 -19.60 -14.63
N GLU A 103 7.94 -18.56 -14.36
CA GLU A 103 7.76 -17.69 -13.20
C GLU A 103 6.41 -16.95 -13.27
N ALA A 104 6.03 -16.47 -14.46
CA ALA A 104 4.75 -15.82 -14.70
C ALA A 104 3.57 -16.75 -14.39
N LYS A 105 3.67 -18.01 -14.80
CA LYS A 105 2.65 -19.04 -14.54
C LYS A 105 2.49 -19.29 -13.05
N ARG A 106 3.60 -19.48 -12.32
CA ARG A 106 3.58 -19.72 -10.87
C ARG A 106 3.04 -18.52 -10.08
N TRP A 107 3.41 -17.30 -10.51
CA TRP A 107 2.88 -16.07 -9.92
C TRP A 107 1.37 -15.92 -10.15
N LYS A 108 0.88 -16.18 -11.37
CA LYS A 108 -0.55 -16.14 -11.71
C LYS A 108 -1.36 -17.23 -11.00
N ALA A 109 -0.74 -18.39 -10.74
CA ALA A 109 -1.31 -19.45 -9.93
C ALA A 109 -1.41 -19.08 -8.42
N GLN A 110 -0.92 -17.89 -8.04
CA GLN A 110 -0.92 -17.39 -6.66
C GLN A 110 -0.22 -18.34 -5.68
N GLU A 111 0.81 -19.05 -6.13
CA GLU A 111 1.63 -19.90 -5.25
C GLU A 111 2.21 -19.05 -4.11
N PRO A 112 1.82 -19.30 -2.84
CA PRO A 112 2.17 -18.41 -1.73
C PRO A 112 3.68 -18.41 -1.44
N ASP A 113 4.32 -19.57 -1.65
CA ASP A 113 5.72 -19.84 -1.33
C ASP A 113 6.66 -19.74 -2.53
N PHE A 114 6.14 -19.42 -3.71
CA PHE A 114 6.98 -19.12 -4.86
C PHE A 114 7.70 -17.78 -4.64
N VAL A 115 9.02 -17.84 -4.55
CA VAL A 115 9.90 -16.67 -4.48
C VAL A 115 10.19 -16.21 -5.90
N ILE A 116 9.81 -14.97 -6.26
CA ILE A 116 10.24 -14.38 -7.53
C ILE A 116 11.77 -14.33 -7.52
N PRO A 117 12.48 -14.76 -8.57
CA PRO A 117 13.93 -14.63 -8.61
C PRO A 117 14.39 -13.19 -8.32
N GLN A 118 15.34 -13.04 -7.38
CA GLN A 118 15.84 -11.75 -6.86
C GLN A 118 14.77 -10.90 -6.13
N GLY A 119 13.63 -11.50 -5.79
CA GLY A 119 12.50 -10.86 -5.14
C GLY A 119 12.07 -11.61 -3.87
N GLU A 120 10.79 -11.48 -3.55
CA GLU A 120 10.16 -12.17 -2.42
C GLU A 120 8.91 -12.95 -2.84
N SER A 121 8.47 -13.87 -1.98
CA SER A 121 7.20 -14.57 -2.12
C SER A 121 6.04 -13.80 -1.49
N ARG A 122 4.81 -14.21 -1.79
CA ARG A 122 3.61 -13.66 -1.11
C ARG A 122 3.62 -13.94 0.39
N ARG A 123 4.12 -15.10 0.81
CA ARG A 123 4.23 -15.43 2.24
C ARG A 123 5.24 -14.52 2.94
N GLN A 124 6.40 -14.28 2.33
CA GLN A 124 7.39 -13.33 2.86
C GLN A 124 6.82 -11.91 2.96
N LEU A 125 6.09 -11.44 1.94
CA LEU A 125 5.39 -10.16 1.97
C LEU A 125 4.35 -10.10 3.11
N MET A 126 3.58 -11.17 3.31
CA MET A 126 2.56 -11.27 4.35
C MET A 126 3.16 -11.26 5.77
N ASP A 127 4.26 -11.98 5.98
CA ASP A 127 4.99 -12.00 7.25
C ASP A 127 5.60 -10.62 7.55
N ARG A 128 6.20 -9.97 6.54
CA ARG A 128 6.75 -8.62 6.65
C ARG A 128 5.66 -7.57 6.91
N GLY A 129 4.52 -7.66 6.22
CA GLY A 129 3.37 -6.80 6.46
C GLY A 129 2.82 -6.94 7.88
N ARG A 130 2.76 -8.18 8.40
CA ARG A 130 2.37 -8.43 9.79
C ARG A 130 3.33 -7.73 10.76
N LYS A 131 4.62 -7.97 10.60
CA LYS A 131 5.68 -7.38 11.42
C LYS A 131 5.64 -5.85 11.41
N ALA A 132 5.39 -5.23 10.24
CA ALA A 132 5.26 -3.78 10.12
C ALA A 132 4.09 -3.25 10.96
N MET A 133 2.93 -3.92 10.91
CA MET A 133 1.75 -3.51 11.68
C MET A 133 1.92 -3.75 13.18
N GLU A 134 2.54 -4.86 13.57
CA GLU A 134 2.88 -5.15 14.98
C GLU A 134 3.85 -4.08 15.53
N THR A 135 4.88 -3.73 14.76
CA THR A 135 5.82 -2.64 15.08
C THR A 135 5.08 -1.32 15.33
N ILE A 136 4.15 -0.94 14.44
CA ILE A 136 3.34 0.28 14.59
C ILE A 136 2.53 0.22 15.89
N TYR A 137 1.80 -0.87 16.12
CA TYR A 137 0.92 -0.97 17.28
C TYR A 137 1.66 -1.05 18.62
N GLU A 138 2.84 -1.67 18.66
CA GLU A 138 3.57 -1.93 19.89
C GLU A 138 4.53 -0.80 20.23
N ASN A 139 5.36 -0.37 19.27
CA ASN A 139 6.40 0.63 19.52
C ASN A 139 5.88 2.06 19.51
N TYR A 140 4.68 2.29 18.96
CA TYR A 140 4.06 3.61 18.86
C TYR A 140 2.68 3.67 19.53
N SER A 141 2.48 2.82 20.54
CA SER A 141 1.21 2.65 21.26
C SER A 141 0.69 3.93 21.95
N GLN A 142 1.53 4.96 22.09
CA GLN A 142 1.11 6.29 22.57
C GLN A 142 0.08 6.96 21.66
N PHE A 143 0.10 6.70 20.35
CA PHE A 143 -0.82 7.33 19.40
C PHE A 143 -2.18 6.64 19.38
N GLN A 144 -3.26 7.43 19.45
CA GLN A 144 -4.63 6.93 19.34
C GLN A 144 -5.08 6.81 17.89
N LYS A 145 -4.70 7.75 17.02
CA LYS A 145 -5.01 7.76 15.58
C LYS A 145 -3.77 8.04 14.75
N ALA A 146 -3.54 7.26 13.70
CA ALA A 146 -2.43 7.48 12.78
C ALA A 146 -2.78 7.12 11.35
N ALA A 147 -2.07 7.72 10.39
CA ALA A 147 -2.12 7.31 8.99
C ALA A 147 -0.96 6.35 8.68
N VAL A 148 -1.20 5.36 7.81
CA VAL A 148 -0.18 4.45 7.28
C VAL A 148 -0.19 4.54 5.76
N ILE A 149 0.78 5.23 5.16
CA ILE A 149 0.86 5.45 3.72
C ILE A 149 1.86 4.45 3.13
N ALA A 150 1.38 3.52 2.32
CA ALA A 150 2.19 2.44 1.78
C ALA A 150 1.68 2.02 0.39
N HIS A 151 1.73 0.73 0.08
CA HIS A 151 1.50 0.18 -1.25
C HIS A 151 0.40 -0.86 -1.25
N GLY A 152 -0.13 -1.19 -2.44
CA GLY A 152 -1.25 -2.12 -2.56
C GLY A 152 -0.90 -3.52 -2.04
N GLY A 153 0.24 -4.07 -2.46
CA GLY A 153 0.66 -5.42 -2.08
C GLY A 153 0.89 -5.55 -0.58
N ILE A 154 1.75 -4.70 0.00
CA ILE A 154 2.06 -4.75 1.44
C ILE A 154 0.85 -4.52 2.35
N LEU A 155 -0.05 -3.58 2.01
CA LEU A 155 -1.24 -3.32 2.82
C LEU A 155 -2.22 -4.50 2.77
N THR A 156 -2.48 -5.05 1.58
CA THR A 156 -3.35 -6.22 1.43
C THR A 156 -2.78 -7.45 2.13
N ALA A 157 -1.47 -7.67 2.03
CA ALA A 157 -0.79 -8.76 2.72
C ALA A 157 -0.84 -8.61 4.25
N ALA A 158 -0.64 -7.39 4.77
CA ALA A 158 -0.81 -7.09 6.17
C ALA A 158 -2.25 -7.34 6.65
N PHE A 159 -3.26 -6.86 5.92
CA PHE A 159 -4.67 -7.07 6.27
C PHE A 159 -5.02 -8.56 6.31
N LYS A 160 -4.57 -9.32 5.32
CA LYS A 160 -4.77 -10.78 5.30
C LYS A 160 -4.19 -11.43 6.55
N SER A 161 -2.95 -11.10 6.89
CA SER A 161 -2.28 -11.66 8.06
C SER A 161 -3.01 -11.34 9.36
N LEU A 162 -3.36 -10.08 9.57
CA LEU A 162 -4.06 -9.61 10.78
C LEU A 162 -5.48 -10.19 10.90
N LEU A 163 -6.16 -10.45 9.78
CA LEU A 163 -7.51 -11.03 9.73
C LEU A 163 -7.50 -12.56 9.63
N GLN A 164 -6.33 -13.20 9.72
CA GLN A 164 -6.17 -14.66 9.62
C GLN A 164 -6.74 -15.24 8.32
N ILE A 165 -6.64 -14.48 7.23
CA ILE A 165 -7.00 -14.94 5.88
C ILE A 165 -5.82 -15.74 5.32
N PRO A 166 -6.03 -16.98 4.82
CA PRO A 166 -4.97 -17.80 4.23
C PRO A 166 -4.19 -17.09 3.12
N ALA A 167 -2.90 -17.42 3.00
CA ALA A 167 -1.99 -16.76 2.06
C ALA A 167 -2.41 -16.96 0.59
N GLU A 168 -3.10 -18.06 0.30
CA GLU A 168 -3.59 -18.50 -1.01
C GLU A 168 -4.78 -17.65 -1.50
N ILE A 169 -5.47 -16.92 -0.61
CA ILE A 169 -6.64 -16.13 -0.96
C ILE A 169 -6.21 -14.66 -1.06
N ASN A 170 -6.41 -14.01 -2.20
CA ASN A 170 -6.19 -12.57 -2.33
C ASN A 170 -7.52 -11.82 -2.58
N PRO A 171 -8.26 -11.48 -1.51
CA PRO A 171 -9.61 -10.94 -1.66
C PRO A 171 -9.64 -9.42 -1.86
N PHE A 172 -8.50 -8.74 -1.76
CA PHE A 172 -8.42 -7.29 -1.67
C PHE A 172 -7.73 -6.70 -2.89
N ALA A 173 -8.32 -5.65 -3.43
CA ALA A 173 -7.69 -4.77 -4.40
C ALA A 173 -7.88 -3.32 -3.92
N LEU A 174 -6.78 -2.63 -3.65
CA LEU A 174 -6.80 -1.25 -3.16
C LEU A 174 -6.52 -0.32 -4.32
N GLN A 175 -7.36 0.69 -4.54
CA GLN A 175 -7.12 1.72 -5.55
C GLN A 175 -6.07 2.72 -5.04
N ASN A 176 -5.38 3.40 -5.95
CA ASN A 176 -4.46 4.48 -5.58
C ASN A 176 -5.18 5.54 -4.74
N CYS A 177 -4.54 6.00 -3.67
CA CYS A 177 -5.12 6.92 -2.68
C CYS A 177 -6.42 6.44 -2.02
N SER A 178 -6.77 5.16 -2.12
CA SER A 178 -7.87 4.61 -1.32
C SER A 178 -7.53 4.59 0.16
N ILE A 179 -8.55 4.74 1.01
CA ILE A 179 -8.42 4.71 2.47
C ILE A 179 -9.09 3.45 2.99
N SER A 180 -8.36 2.66 3.78
CA SER A 180 -8.89 1.54 4.55
C SER A 180 -8.64 1.78 6.03
N GLN A 181 -9.54 1.36 6.90
CA GLN A 181 -9.46 1.65 8.33
C GLN A 181 -9.33 0.37 9.15
N LEU A 182 -8.34 0.34 10.03
CA LEU A 182 -8.13 -0.71 11.02
C LEU A 182 -8.26 -0.12 12.43
N ALA A 183 -8.92 -0.83 13.33
CA ALA A 183 -8.95 -0.50 14.75
C ALA A 183 -8.47 -1.68 15.58
N ARG A 184 -7.49 -1.45 16.46
CA ARG A 184 -7.02 -2.44 17.44
C ARG A 184 -7.56 -2.11 18.82
N THR A 185 -8.27 -3.07 19.41
CA THR A 185 -8.54 -3.15 20.86
C THR A 185 -7.51 -4.11 21.50
N GLU A 186 -7.49 -4.22 22.82
CA GLU A 186 -6.56 -5.13 23.53
C GLU A 186 -6.62 -6.57 23.00
N GLU A 187 -7.81 -7.06 22.65
CA GLU A 187 -8.02 -8.46 22.27
C GLU A 187 -8.06 -8.74 20.77
N ARG A 188 -8.26 -7.73 19.92
CA ARG A 188 -8.59 -7.95 18.49
C ARG A 188 -8.30 -6.77 17.59
N ILE A 189 -8.05 -7.09 16.33
CA ILE A 189 -8.00 -6.14 15.22
C ILE A 189 -9.30 -6.23 14.42
N ARG A 190 -9.85 -5.09 14.03
CA ARG A 190 -11.06 -5.00 13.21
C ARG A 190 -10.77 -4.19 11.95
N LEU A 191 -11.20 -4.71 10.81
CA LEU A 191 -11.33 -3.94 9.57
C LEU A 191 -12.65 -3.16 9.61
N ILE A 192 -12.54 -1.84 9.71
CA ILE A 192 -13.68 -0.92 9.86
C ILE A 192 -14.24 -0.54 8.49
N SER A 193 -13.35 -0.27 7.53
CA SER A 193 -13.69 0.01 6.14
C SER A 193 -12.55 -0.41 5.22
N LEU A 194 -12.86 -0.71 3.96
CA LEU A 194 -11.91 -1.17 2.96
C LEU A 194 -12.08 -0.34 1.68
N ASN A 195 -10.96 0.06 1.09
CA ASN A 195 -10.89 0.66 -0.25
C ASN A 195 -11.89 1.82 -0.48
N GLN A 196 -12.00 2.76 0.46
CA GLN A 196 -12.85 3.93 0.31
C GLN A 196 -12.18 4.96 -0.61
N VAL A 197 -12.95 5.50 -1.57
CA VAL A 197 -12.45 6.41 -2.63
C VAL A 197 -13.35 7.61 -2.89
N TRP A 198 -14.33 7.88 -2.02
CA TRP A 198 -15.31 8.96 -2.20
C TRP A 198 -14.65 10.35 -2.34
N HIS A 199 -13.48 10.57 -1.71
CA HIS A 199 -12.69 11.81 -1.81
C HIS A 199 -12.04 11.99 -3.18
N LEU A 200 -12.06 10.95 -4.03
CA LEU A 200 -11.45 10.98 -5.36
C LEU A 200 -12.49 11.19 -6.48
N ASP A 201 -13.78 11.31 -6.18
CA ASP A 201 -14.85 11.37 -7.20
C ASP A 201 -14.64 12.50 -8.22
N GLN A 202 -14.18 13.67 -7.76
CA GLN A 202 -13.87 14.80 -8.65
C GLN A 202 -12.54 14.61 -9.40
N VAL A 203 -11.55 13.99 -8.76
CA VAL A 203 -10.18 13.82 -9.27
C VAL A 203 -10.11 12.74 -10.35
N ASN A 204 -10.84 11.63 -10.17
CA ASN A 204 -10.84 10.48 -11.07
C ASN A 204 -11.89 10.56 -12.19
N SER A 205 -12.68 11.65 -12.25
CA SER A 205 -13.76 11.81 -13.22
C SER A 205 -13.27 11.58 -14.66
N GLY A 206 -13.85 10.58 -15.34
CA GLY A 206 -13.53 10.22 -16.72
C GLY A 206 -12.33 9.29 -16.94
N ARG A 207 -11.68 8.76 -15.89
CA ARG A 207 -10.51 7.86 -16.00
C ARG A 207 -10.77 6.48 -15.40
N ARG A 208 -10.34 5.41 -16.08
CA ARG A 208 -10.34 4.05 -15.51
C ARG A 208 -9.20 3.94 -14.50
N VAL A 209 -9.53 3.79 -13.22
CA VAL A 209 -8.54 3.59 -12.15
C VAL A 209 -8.34 2.08 -11.95
N GLY A 210 -7.19 1.56 -12.35
CA GLY A 210 -6.82 0.15 -12.13
C GLY A 210 -6.18 -0.07 -10.77
N SER A 211 -6.26 -1.30 -10.22
CA SER A 211 -5.54 -1.67 -9.00
C SER A 211 -4.03 -1.77 -9.20
N GLY A 212 -3.54 -1.83 -10.44
CA GLY A 212 -2.18 -1.44 -10.87
C GLY A 212 -0.98 -2.23 -10.36
N ASP A 213 -1.06 -2.89 -9.22
CA ASP A 213 0.06 -3.60 -8.61
C ASP A 213 -0.40 -5.02 -8.25
N LEU A 214 0.09 -5.99 -9.04
CA LEU A 214 0.04 -7.46 -8.86
C LEU A 214 -1.17 -8.21 -9.44
#